data_AF-A0A0W0Z9Z9-F1
#
_entry.id   AF-A0A0W0Z9Z9-F1
#
_cell.length_a   1.000
_cell.length_b   1.000
_cell.length_c   1.000
_cell.angle_alpha   90.00
_cell.angle_beta   90.00
_cell.angle_gamma   90.00
#
_symmetry.space_group_name_H-M   'P 1'
#
loop_
_entity.id
_entity.type
_entity.pdbx_description
1 polymer ?
#
loop_
_entity_poly.entity_id
_entity_poly.type
_entity_poly.pdbx_seq_one_letter_code
_entity_poly.pdbx_strand_id
1 'polypeptide(L)'
;MLFAGEGWGEGEEKSVLRQRARDLRKNSTNAERHLWYYLRANRLGFKFKRQVPIGDYIVDFACLEKRLIIELNGGQHLHNQIYDTKRADWLKTHPYS
;
A
#
# COMPACT_ATOMS: atom_id res chain seq x y z
N MET A 1 -24.21 -12.71 -28.15
CA MET A 1 -24.02 -13.86 -27.24
C MET A 1 -22.84 -14.62 -27.84
N LEU A 2 -21.63 -14.65 -27.28
CA LEU A 2 -21.18 -14.93 -25.90
C LEU A 2 -19.89 -14.14 -25.58
N PHE A 3 -19.72 -13.70 -24.33
CA PHE A 3 -18.46 -13.25 -23.74
C PHE A 3 -17.89 -14.38 -22.86
N ALA A 4 -16.60 -14.66 -23.00
CA ALA A 4 -15.73 -15.32 -22.02
C ALA A 4 -14.38 -14.60 -22.17
N GLY A 5 -13.78 -13.94 -21.17
CA GLY A 5 -13.68 -14.29 -19.76
C GLY A 5 -12.20 -14.49 -19.43
N GLU A 6 -11.35 -13.49 -19.73
CA GLU A 6 -9.91 -13.51 -19.48
C GLU A 6 -9.63 -13.33 -17.97
N GLY A 7 -9.60 -14.43 -17.22
CA GLY A 7 -9.40 -14.45 -15.77
C GLY A 7 -7.99 -14.86 -15.30
N TRP A 8 -6.99 -14.86 -16.17
CA TRP A 8 -5.67 -15.45 -15.87
C TRP A 8 -4.61 -14.45 -15.35
N GLY A 9 -4.88 -13.14 -15.34
CA GLY A 9 -3.91 -12.12 -14.87
C GLY A 9 -4.12 -11.64 -13.42
N GLU A 10 -5.36 -11.43 -13.00
CA GLU A 10 -5.67 -10.69 -11.76
C GLU A 10 -5.30 -11.45 -10.48
N GLY A 11 -5.42 -12.78 -10.50
CA GLY A 11 -5.10 -13.63 -9.34
C GLY A 11 -3.60 -13.70 -9.05
N GLU A 12 -2.80 -13.75 -10.11
CA GLU A 12 -1.34 -13.85 -10.05
C GLU A 12 -0.71 -12.51 -9.66
N GLU A 13 -1.17 -11.40 -10.24
CA GLU A 13 -0.71 -10.06 -9.88
C GLU A 13 -1.00 -9.73 -8.42
N LYS A 14 -2.21 -10.04 -7.93
CA LYS A 14 -2.53 -9.93 -6.49
C LYS A 14 -1.63 -10.81 -5.63
N SER A 15 -1.20 -11.98 -6.14
CA SER A 15 -0.27 -12.86 -5.43
C SER A 15 1.12 -12.23 -5.29
N VAL A 16 1.64 -11.66 -6.38
CA VAL A 16 2.94 -10.96 -6.41
C VAL A 16 2.95 -9.78 -5.45
N LEU A 17 1.91 -8.93 -5.47
CA LEU A 17 1.83 -7.78 -4.54
C LEU A 17 1.73 -8.21 -3.08
N ARG A 18 0.98 -9.29 -2.79
CA ARG A 18 0.93 -9.85 -1.42
C ARG A 18 2.30 -10.35 -0.97
N GLN A 19 3.06 -10.98 -1.87
CA GLN A 19 4.40 -11.45 -1.55
C GLN A 19 5.36 -10.28 -1.30
N ARG A 20 5.41 -9.30 -2.21
CA ARG A 20 6.18 -8.06 -2.02
C ARG A 20 5.84 -7.36 -0.70
N ALA A 21 4.55 -7.26 -0.37
CA ALA A 21 4.12 -6.68 0.90
C ALA A 21 4.61 -7.49 2.12
N ARG A 22 4.72 -8.81 2.04
CA ARG A 22 5.33 -9.62 3.11
C ARG A 22 6.82 -9.33 3.26
N ASP A 23 7.53 -9.19 2.15
CA ASP A 23 8.97 -8.93 2.17
C ASP A 23 9.28 -7.51 2.67
N LEU A 24 8.52 -6.50 2.26
CA LEU A 24 8.59 -5.14 2.81
C LEU A 24 8.33 -5.16 4.33
N ARG A 25 7.39 -5.97 4.81
CA ARG A 25 7.15 -6.10 6.26
C ARG A 25 8.30 -6.72 7.03
N LYS A 26 9.09 -7.60 6.41
CA LYS A 26 10.30 -8.18 7.03
C LYS A 26 11.44 -7.15 7.02
N ASN A 27 11.54 -6.39 5.94
CA ASN A 27 12.66 -5.49 5.65
C ASN A 27 12.35 -4.00 5.89
N SER A 28 11.38 -3.68 6.77
CA SER A 28 11.00 -2.29 7.06
C SER A 28 12.19 -1.42 7.49
N THR A 29 12.21 -0.17 7.07
CA THR A 29 13.22 0.81 7.51
C THR A 29 13.11 1.10 9.02
N ASN A 30 14.15 1.72 9.61
CA ASN A 30 14.09 2.16 11.01
C ASN A 30 12.96 3.16 11.27
N ALA A 31 12.72 4.07 10.32
CA ALA A 31 11.61 5.03 10.39
C ALA A 31 10.24 4.32 10.38
N GLU A 32 10.04 3.37 9.47
CA GLU A 32 8.81 2.56 9.44
C GLU A 32 8.61 1.76 10.72
N ARG A 33 9.67 1.11 11.25
CA ARG A 33 9.57 0.35 12.49
C ARG A 33 9.18 1.25 13.66
N HIS A 34 9.76 2.45 13.73
CA HIS A 34 9.47 3.42 14.78
C HIS A 34 8.02 3.91 14.69
N LEU A 35 7.55 4.30 13.51
CA LEU A 35 6.15 4.70 13.33
C LEU A 35 5.18 3.53 13.61
N TRP A 36 5.50 2.34 13.14
CA TRP A 36 4.67 1.15 13.37
C TRP A 36 4.49 0.83 14.86
N TYR A 37 5.49 1.10 15.70
CA TYR A 37 5.37 0.95 17.15
C TYR A 37 4.19 1.78 17.71
N TYR A 38 4.00 3.01 17.24
CA TYR A 38 2.89 3.85 17.70
C TYR A 38 1.54 3.48 17.06
N LEU A 39 1.54 3.04 15.80
CA LEU A 39 0.31 2.75 15.06
C LEU A 39 -0.30 1.37 15.39
N ARG A 40 0.51 0.38 15.76
CA ARG A 40 0.05 -1.01 15.96
C ARG A 40 -0.86 -1.17 17.17
N ALA A 41 -1.54 -2.32 17.22
CA ALA A 41 -2.31 -2.77 18.38
C ALA A 41 -3.39 -1.76 18.84
N ASN A 42 -3.97 -1.02 17.90
CA ASN A 42 -5.05 -0.05 18.16
C ASN A 42 -4.68 1.03 19.20
N ARG A 43 -3.39 1.35 19.36
CA ARG A 43 -2.89 2.32 20.35
C ARG A 43 -3.45 3.73 20.19
N LEU A 44 -3.85 4.09 18.98
CA LEU A 44 -4.47 5.39 18.66
C LEU A 44 -6.00 5.31 18.55
N GLY A 45 -6.62 4.22 18.99
CA GLY A 45 -8.07 3.99 18.85
C GLY A 45 -8.54 3.59 17.44
N PHE A 46 -7.64 3.62 16.44
CA PHE A 46 -7.93 3.19 15.07
C PHE A 46 -7.03 2.04 14.62
N LYS A 47 -7.59 1.17 13.76
CA LYS A 47 -6.85 0.04 13.20
C LYS A 47 -6.01 0.49 12.01
N PHE A 48 -4.71 0.52 12.22
CA PHE A 48 -3.72 0.68 11.15
C PHE A 48 -3.20 -0.67 10.67
N LYS A 49 -3.01 -0.78 9.36
CA LYS A 49 -2.28 -1.86 8.69
C LYS A 49 -1.00 -1.28 8.09
N ARG A 50 0.03 -2.12 7.93
CA ARG A 50 1.30 -1.74 7.29
C ARG A 50 1.55 -2.50 6.00
N GLN A 51 2.21 -1.85 5.05
CA GLN A 51 2.58 -2.36 3.73
C GLN A 51 1.37 -3.00 3.04
N VAL A 52 0.37 -2.19 2.73
CA VAL A 52 -0.96 -2.64 2.27
C VAL A 52 -1.04 -2.57 0.75
N PRO A 53 -1.28 -3.69 0.04
CA PRO A 53 -1.61 -3.64 -1.37
C PRO A 53 -2.93 -2.89 -1.60
N ILE A 54 -2.94 -1.89 -2.48
CA ILE A 54 -4.10 -1.11 -2.93
C ILE A 54 -3.94 -0.89 -4.44
N GLY A 55 -4.81 -1.53 -5.24
CA GLY A 55 -4.62 -1.63 -6.69
C GLY A 55 -3.25 -2.21 -7.01
N ASP A 56 -2.50 -1.48 -7.84
CA ASP A 56 -1.17 -1.89 -8.31
C ASP A 56 -0.04 -1.43 -7.36
N TYR A 57 -0.39 -0.78 -6.25
CA TYR A 57 0.56 -0.16 -5.34
C TYR A 57 0.58 -0.85 -3.98
N ILE A 58 1.69 -0.67 -3.25
CA ILE A 58 1.78 -0.98 -1.83
C ILE A 58 2.01 0.35 -1.11
N VAL A 59 1.19 0.61 -0.08
CA VAL A 59 1.31 1.82 0.76
C VAL A 59 1.87 1.45 2.14
N ASP A 60 2.70 2.31 2.72
CA ASP A 60 3.43 2.00 3.96
C ASP A 60 2.49 1.74 5.13
N PHE A 61 1.49 2.60 5.31
CA PHE A 61 0.45 2.43 6.32
C PHE A 61 -0.92 2.87 5.80
N ALA A 62 -1.96 2.17 6.25
CA ALA A 62 -3.34 2.57 5.96
C ALA A 62 -4.26 2.34 7.17
N CYS A 63 -5.12 3.32 7.43
CA CYS A 63 -6.31 3.16 8.25
C CYS A 63 -7.52 3.15 7.32
N LEU A 64 -8.03 1.94 7.03
CA LEU A 64 -9.13 1.76 6.08
C LEU A 64 -10.42 2.43 6.56
N GLU A 65 -10.67 2.40 7.87
CA GLU A 65 -11.84 3.03 8.49
C GLU A 65 -11.89 4.54 8.26
N LYS A 66 -10.73 5.21 8.30
CA LYS A 66 -10.62 6.67 8.12
C LYS A 66 -10.24 7.07 6.71
N ARG A 67 -10.15 6.09 5.81
CA ARG A 67 -9.64 6.27 4.44
C ARG A 67 -8.30 7.01 4.39
N LEU A 68 -7.44 6.78 5.38
CA LEU A 68 -6.17 7.49 5.56
C LEU A 68 -5.00 6.61 5.15
N ILE A 69 -4.14 7.14 4.28
CA ILE A 69 -2.86 6.54 3.90
C ILE A 69 -1.75 7.41 4.50
N ILE A 70 -0.72 6.78 5.07
CA ILE A 70 0.49 7.45 5.55
C ILE A 70 1.67 6.82 4.82
N GLU A 71 2.46 7.65 4.15
CA GLU A 71 3.64 7.24 3.41
C GLU A 71 4.86 7.90 4.02
N LEU A 72 5.90 7.12 4.25
CA LEU A 72 7.17 7.62 4.71
C LEU A 72 8.04 7.86 3.49
N ASN A 73 8.52 9.09 3.34
CA ASN A 73 9.47 9.44 2.29
C ASN A 73 10.80 8.73 2.57
N GLY A 74 10.92 7.49 2.11
CA GLY A 74 12.05 6.61 2.36
C GLY A 74 13.24 6.95 1.48
N GLY A 75 13.76 8.19 1.53
CA GLY A 75 15.07 8.59 1.00
C GLY A 75 15.39 8.30 -0.48
N GLN A 76 14.45 7.76 -1.27
CA GLN A 76 14.67 7.34 -2.66
C GLN A 76 13.88 8.16 -3.69
N HIS A 77 13.38 9.35 -3.32
CA HIS A 77 12.72 10.31 -4.23
C HIS A 77 13.66 10.90 -5.31
N LEU A 78 14.72 10.21 -5.68
CA LEU A 78 15.59 10.59 -6.78
C LEU A 78 15.13 10.05 -8.13
N HIS A 79 14.10 9.18 -8.23
CA HIS A 79 13.90 8.46 -9.48
C HIS A 79 12.75 8.87 -10.41
N ASN A 80 11.61 9.43 -9.99
CA ASN A 80 10.68 9.98 -10.99
C ASN A 80 9.52 10.78 -10.36
N GLN A 81 9.61 12.11 -10.33
CA GLN A 81 8.53 12.98 -9.82
C GLN A 81 7.20 12.72 -10.54
N ILE A 82 7.23 12.41 -11.84
CA ILE A 82 6.02 12.13 -12.64
C ILE A 82 5.32 10.84 -12.17
N TYR A 83 6.10 9.82 -11.81
CA TYR A 83 5.54 8.56 -11.28
C TYR A 83 4.92 8.80 -9.90
N ASP A 84 5.59 9.55 -9.02
CA ASP A 84 5.11 9.89 -7.70
C ASP A 84 3.79 10.69 -7.76
N THR A 85 3.68 11.66 -8.68
CA THR A 85 2.43 12.41 -8.89
C THR A 85 1.30 11.51 -9.37
N LYS A 86 1.52 10.68 -10.40
CA LYS A 86 0.49 9.76 -10.91
C LYS A 86 0.01 8.80 -9.82
N ARG A 87 0.94 8.25 -9.04
CA ARG A 87 0.64 7.36 -7.91
C ARG A 87 -0.19 8.08 -6.84
N ALA A 88 0.21 9.28 -6.43
CA ALA A 88 -0.51 10.06 -5.43
C ALA A 88 -1.92 10.43 -5.90
N ASP A 89 -2.10 10.85 -7.15
CA ASP A 89 -3.41 11.21 -7.70
C ASP A 89 -4.31 9.98 -7.86
N TRP A 90 -3.75 8.85 -8.27
CA TRP A 90 -4.48 7.58 -8.32
C TRP A 90 -4.98 7.16 -6.92
N LEU A 91 -4.12 7.23 -5.90
CA LEU A 91 -4.47 6.88 -4.52
C LEU A 91 -5.54 7.80 -3.91
N LYS A 92 -5.52 9.11 -4.23
CA LYS A 92 -6.55 10.06 -3.78
C LYS A 92 -7.92 9.79 -4.38
N THR A 93 -7.95 9.33 -5.64
CA THR A 93 -9.20 9.12 -6.40
C THR A 93 -9.83 7.74 -6.14
N HIS A 94 -9.09 6.81 -5.54
CA HIS A 94 -9.56 5.44 -5.27
C HIS A 94 -9.55 5.08 -3.79
N PRO A 95 -10.23 5.84 -2.90
CA PRO A 95 -10.31 5.50 -1.49
C PRO A 95 -11.25 4.29 -1.29
N TYR A 96 -10.65 3.12 -1.50
CA TYR A 96 -11.06 1.77 -1.09
C TYR A 96 -12.33 1.24 -1.78
N SER A 97 -12.13 0.23 -2.64
CA SER A 97 -13.13 -0.82 -2.85
C SER A 97 -13.20 -1.77 -1.64
#